data_AF-A0A6S6P4W7-F1
#
_entry.id   AF-A0A6S6P4W7-F1
#
_cell.length_a   1.000
_cell.length_b   1.000
_cell.length_c   1.000
_cell.angle_alpha   90.00
_cell.angle_beta   90.00
_cell.angle_gamma   90.00
#
_symmetry.space_group_name_H-M   'P 1'
#
loop_
_entity.id
_entity.type
_entity.pdbx_description
1 polymer ?
#
loop_
_entity_poly.entity_id
_entity_poly.type
_entity_poly.pdbx_seq_one_letter_code
_entity_poly.pdbx_strand_id
1 'polypeptide(L)'
;MLVTSLHPNLDSATVIRERQLRVESGASEYVHAVHPSILAQVETGSAVNVSARFREVVDLFEPKRESTPAGFRVETTGTHSVTLDLVRDIGYARDGQRRPTSLLFSADSANPYEIAECRDLIANVTCNPGIVYDLFLNNPEANVGGQFSDLNEVLQAIGDEVGPGCDISVELHDPYEQDFAKILDEIQMYEDILSRYRLVVKVPHTGAISPSASSQLLTGDGLLNNRYYDGSPEDLLRGHSLAHKLHELGHRVNFTLMFEPYQTPLALQIRPYFINAFIRNRLSATRRISGLLAAFEATEDSWFIRELRQYLIANHYLGKGDAELDLLETLSQAKRMVAYRHNESSDGLDSARASVRWLRASNLPDSRLIVCSLDGDTLFPMVMSMLVEPEFIDLQDRVLLTTDPRYLARWASSPHVISYQQRFLKACEGSVSRVPSSAS
;
A
#
# COMPACT_ATOMS: atom_id res chain seq x y z
N MET A 1 -1.78 24.11 19.04
CA MET A 1 -0.61 24.77 19.66
C MET A 1 0.60 24.39 18.83
N LEU A 2 1.14 25.34 18.07
CA LEU A 2 2.42 25.19 17.39
C LEU A 2 3.51 25.15 18.47
N VAL A 3 4.10 23.97 18.69
CA VAL A 3 5.40 23.88 19.38
C VAL A 3 6.43 24.33 18.35
N THR A 4 6.61 25.64 18.23
CA THR A 4 7.82 26.19 17.64
C THR A 4 9.00 25.67 18.48
N SER A 5 9.84 24.85 17.85
CA SER A 5 11.11 24.38 18.41
C SER A 5 11.82 25.51 19.14
N LEU A 6 11.98 25.38 20.46
CA LEU A 6 12.76 26.31 21.28
C LEU A 6 14.28 26.18 21.03
N HIS A 7 14.72 25.28 20.15
CA HIS A 7 16.14 24.96 19.98
C HIS A 7 16.50 24.65 18.53
N PRO A 8 16.70 25.65 17.65
CA PRO A 8 17.01 25.40 16.24
C PRO A 8 18.43 24.88 15.96
N ASN A 9 19.30 24.71 16.97
CA ASN A 9 20.74 24.40 16.77
C ASN A 9 21.36 23.49 17.86
N LEU A 10 20.56 22.80 18.67
CA LEU A 10 21.13 21.90 19.69
C LEU A 10 21.46 20.55 19.08
N ASP A 11 22.71 20.11 19.18
CA ASP A 11 23.08 18.72 18.91
C ASP A 11 22.70 17.80 20.08
N SER A 12 22.66 16.49 19.83
CA SER A 12 22.25 15.49 20.83
C SER A 12 23.20 15.47 22.03
N ALA A 13 24.49 15.73 21.81
CA ALA A 13 25.49 15.84 22.87
C ALA A 13 25.18 16.98 23.85
N THR A 14 24.69 18.11 23.35
CA THR A 14 24.33 19.26 24.17
C THR A 14 23.08 18.96 24.99
N VAL A 15 22.05 18.35 24.39
CA VAL A 15 20.84 17.94 25.13
C VAL A 15 21.17 16.93 26.22
N ILE A 16 22.02 15.93 25.94
CA ILE A 16 22.48 14.94 26.93
C ILE A 16 23.14 15.64 28.13
N ARG A 17 24.01 16.62 27.88
CA ARG A 17 24.69 17.38 28.92
C ARG A 17 23.73 18.27 29.72
N GLU A 18 22.86 19.02 29.05
CA GLU A 18 21.91 19.94 29.71
C GLU A 18 20.88 19.19 30.56
N ARG A 19 20.39 18.06 30.07
CA ARG A 19 19.46 17.17 30.78
C ARG A 19 20.16 16.22 31.75
N GLN A 20 21.49 16.27 31.86
CA GLN A 20 22.29 15.40 32.75
C GLN A 20 21.97 13.90 32.54
N LEU A 21 21.75 13.49 31.28
CA LEU A 21 21.39 12.11 30.97
C LEU A 21 22.61 11.21 31.18
N ARG A 22 22.41 10.08 31.88
CA ARG A 22 23.45 9.09 32.14
C ARG A 22 23.37 8.00 31.09
N VAL A 23 24.09 8.18 29.98
CA VAL A 23 24.10 7.21 28.89
C VAL A 23 24.89 5.96 29.29
N GLU A 24 24.28 4.78 29.15
CA GLU A 24 24.93 3.52 29.51
C GLU A 24 26.13 3.21 28.60
N SER A 25 27.13 2.52 29.16
CA SER A 25 28.32 2.10 28.43
C SER A 25 27.93 1.22 27.23
N GLY A 26 28.45 1.55 26.04
CA GLY A 26 28.09 0.87 24.79
C GLY A 26 26.79 1.34 24.12
N ALA A 27 26.06 2.29 24.71
CA ALA A 27 24.91 2.93 24.08
C ALA A 27 25.22 4.32 23.51
N SER A 28 26.39 4.88 23.82
CA SER A 28 26.74 6.28 23.49
C SER A 28 26.50 6.64 22.03
N GLU A 29 27.12 5.93 21.08
CA GLU A 29 26.99 6.25 19.64
C GLU A 29 25.54 6.17 19.15
N TYR A 30 24.77 5.20 19.64
CA TYR A 30 23.36 5.04 19.29
C TYR A 30 22.48 6.14 19.87
N VAL A 31 22.72 6.56 21.11
CA VAL A 31 21.96 7.65 21.73
C VAL A 31 22.30 8.99 21.06
N HIS A 32 23.54 9.18 20.61
CA HIS A 32 23.93 10.40 19.87
C HIS A 32 23.24 10.49 18.49
N ALA A 33 22.92 9.36 17.87
CA ALA A 33 22.15 9.30 16.62
C ALA A 33 20.68 9.74 16.79
N VAL A 34 20.15 9.77 18.01
CA VAL A 34 18.75 10.13 18.28
C VAL A 34 18.58 11.63 18.17
N HIS A 35 17.51 12.06 17.49
CA HIS A 35 17.21 13.47 17.32
C HIS A 35 17.10 14.23 18.67
N PRO A 36 17.69 15.43 18.79
CA PRO A 36 17.73 16.20 20.04
C PRO A 36 16.36 16.46 20.67
N SER A 37 15.31 16.66 19.86
CA SER A 37 13.95 16.92 20.36
C SER A 37 13.32 15.72 21.07
N ILE A 38 13.77 14.50 20.79
CA ILE A 38 13.31 13.27 21.44
C ILE A 38 14.03 13.13 22.78
N LEU A 39 15.35 13.32 22.79
CA LEU A 39 16.15 13.33 24.03
C LEU A 39 15.72 14.42 25.00
N ALA A 40 15.27 15.58 24.50
CA ALA A 40 14.76 16.67 25.31
C ALA A 40 13.46 16.31 26.07
N GLN A 41 12.76 15.24 25.68
CA GLN A 41 11.58 14.74 26.39
C GLN A 41 11.94 13.76 27.52
N VAL A 42 13.16 13.20 27.50
CA VAL A 42 13.65 12.31 28.56
C VAL A 42 13.89 13.12 29.83
N GLU A 43 13.39 12.62 30.97
CA GLU A 43 13.52 13.28 32.28
C GLU A 43 14.99 13.55 32.65
N THR A 44 15.23 14.72 33.25
CA THR A 44 16.57 15.14 33.67
C THR A 44 17.17 14.14 34.67
N GLY A 45 18.42 13.71 34.46
CA GLY A 45 19.13 12.78 35.35
C GLY A 45 18.85 11.29 35.10
N SER A 46 17.94 10.96 34.17
CA SER A 46 17.62 9.57 33.81
C SER A 46 18.83 8.83 33.23
N ALA A 47 18.91 7.53 33.51
CA ALA A 47 19.79 6.63 32.78
C ALA A 47 19.18 6.34 31.41
N VAL A 48 20.00 6.32 30.35
CA VAL A 48 19.53 6.13 28.97
C VAL A 48 20.29 5.00 28.28
N ASN A 49 19.56 4.07 27.70
CA ASN A 49 20.08 2.98 26.88
C ASN A 49 19.22 2.84 25.61
N VAL A 50 19.65 1.95 24.71
CA VAL A 50 18.92 1.57 23.51
C VAL A 50 18.62 0.06 23.52
N SER A 51 17.50 -0.34 22.92
CA SER A 51 17.14 -1.75 22.80
C SER A 51 18.09 -2.52 21.85
N ALA A 52 18.02 -3.85 21.85
CA ALA A 52 18.73 -4.67 20.86
C ALA A 52 18.25 -4.38 19.43
N ARG A 53 16.94 -4.22 19.25
CA ARG A 53 16.32 -3.85 17.96
C ARG A 53 16.80 -2.49 17.47
N PHE A 54 16.96 -1.51 18.36
CA PHE A 54 17.50 -0.21 18.01
C PHE A 54 18.90 -0.35 17.39
N ARG A 55 19.78 -1.11 18.04
CA ARG A 55 21.15 -1.35 17.52
C ARG A 55 21.11 -2.03 16.17
N GLU A 56 20.34 -3.11 16.03
CA GLU A 56 20.18 -3.86 14.78
C GLU A 56 19.71 -2.97 13.62
N VAL A 57 18.67 -2.15 13.85
CA VAL A 57 18.11 -1.26 12.83
C VAL A 57 19.09 -0.17 12.43
N VAL A 58 19.79 0.45 13.39
CA VAL A 58 20.79 1.49 13.10
C VAL A 58 21.99 0.88 12.38
N ASP A 59 22.50 -0.26 12.82
CA ASP A 59 23.65 -0.90 12.17
C ASP A 59 23.32 -1.34 10.74
N LEU A 60 22.08 -1.75 10.48
CA LEU A 60 21.61 -2.15 9.16
C LEU A 60 21.43 -0.97 8.20
N PHE A 61 20.80 0.12 8.65
CA PHE A 61 20.34 1.19 7.75
C PHE A 61 21.10 2.52 7.89
N GLU A 62 21.79 2.74 9.00
CA GLU A 62 22.56 3.95 9.28
C GLU A 62 23.88 3.60 10.00
N PRO A 63 24.78 2.82 9.37
CA PRO A 63 25.97 2.26 10.03
C PRO A 63 26.97 3.32 10.52
N LYS A 64 26.86 4.57 10.04
CA LYS A 64 27.65 5.71 10.53
C LYS A 64 27.14 6.26 11.87
N ARG A 65 25.91 5.89 12.26
CA ARG A 65 25.24 6.29 13.52
C ARG A 65 25.13 7.82 13.67
N GLU A 66 24.92 8.51 12.55
CA GLU A 66 24.78 9.98 12.52
C GLU A 66 23.32 10.42 12.76
N SER A 67 22.34 9.53 12.54
CA SER A 67 20.90 9.79 12.65
C SER A 67 20.14 8.48 12.92
N THR A 68 18.84 8.57 13.20
CA THR A 68 17.98 7.37 13.15
C THR A 68 17.38 7.20 11.74
N PRO A 69 17.31 5.97 11.21
CA PRO A 69 16.86 5.74 9.84
C PRO A 69 15.38 6.08 9.66
N ALA A 70 15.01 6.43 8.43
CA ALA A 70 13.62 6.69 8.07
C ALA A 70 12.74 5.44 8.21
N GLY A 71 11.44 5.65 8.42
CA GLY A 71 10.44 4.59 8.55
C GLY A 71 10.45 3.90 9.91
N PHE A 72 11.02 4.54 10.93
CA PHE A 72 10.96 4.10 12.31
C PHE A 72 10.57 5.26 13.22
N ARG A 73 9.66 5.01 14.15
CA ARG A 73 9.40 5.92 15.27
C ARG A 73 10.26 5.53 16.46
N VAL A 74 10.74 6.52 17.20
CA VAL A 74 11.46 6.27 18.46
C VAL A 74 10.43 6.14 19.57
N GLU A 75 10.42 4.98 20.24
CA GLU A 75 9.63 4.77 21.45
C GLU A 75 10.55 4.76 22.68
N THR A 76 10.00 5.22 23.81
CA THR A 76 10.69 5.23 25.09
C THR A 76 9.96 4.34 26.08
N THR A 77 10.70 3.47 26.77
CA THR A 77 10.16 2.66 27.87
C THR A 77 10.91 2.94 29.16
N GLY A 78 10.20 2.91 30.29
CA GLY A 78 10.74 3.28 31.61
C GLY A 78 10.71 4.78 31.88
N THR A 79 10.89 5.16 33.15
CA THR A 79 10.82 6.56 33.62
C THR A 79 12.19 7.12 33.98
N HIS A 80 12.87 6.50 34.95
CA HIS A 80 14.20 6.92 35.41
C HIS A 80 15.37 6.10 34.82
N SER A 81 15.05 4.94 34.26
CA SER A 81 15.92 4.18 33.36
C SER A 81 15.15 4.02 32.06
N VAL A 82 15.55 4.81 31.07
CA VAL A 82 14.85 4.95 29.80
C VAL A 82 15.56 4.11 28.74
N THR A 83 14.82 3.21 28.11
CA THR A 83 15.28 2.49 26.92
C THR A 83 14.61 3.06 25.69
N LEU A 84 15.41 3.52 24.74
CA LEU A 84 14.98 3.97 23.43
C LEU A 84 14.89 2.77 22.48
N ASP A 85 13.84 2.70 21.68
CA ASP A 85 13.63 1.64 20.70
C ASP A 85 13.19 2.21 19.35
N LEU A 86 13.50 1.51 18.26
CA LEU A 86 13.05 1.84 16.91
C LEU A 86 11.92 0.90 16.50
N VAL A 87 10.71 1.43 16.40
CA VAL A 87 9.51 0.70 16.00
C VAL A 87 9.18 1.03 14.55
N ARG A 88 9.01 0.01 13.72
CA ARG A 88 8.74 0.16 12.28
C ARG A 88 7.44 0.95 12.07
N ASP A 89 7.54 2.09 11.38
CA ASP A 89 6.40 2.94 11.03
C ASP A 89 6.75 3.83 9.82
N ILE A 90 6.27 3.45 8.63
CA ILE A 90 6.51 4.21 7.39
C ILE A 90 5.88 5.61 7.36
N GLY A 91 5.10 5.98 8.39
CA GLY A 91 4.63 7.35 8.60
C GLY A 91 5.71 8.31 9.12
N TYR A 92 6.91 7.79 9.44
CA TYR A 92 8.03 8.56 9.93
C TYR A 92 9.15 8.65 8.89
N ALA A 93 9.70 9.84 8.72
CA ALA A 93 10.93 10.11 8.00
C ALA A 93 12.14 9.83 8.91
N ARG A 94 13.33 10.21 8.44
CA ARG A 94 14.58 10.17 9.21
C ARG A 94 14.41 10.90 10.54
N ASP A 95 15.18 10.50 11.55
CA ASP A 95 15.22 11.17 12.86
C ASP A 95 13.94 11.07 13.68
N GLY A 96 13.08 10.07 13.38
CA GLY A 96 11.80 9.89 14.06
C GLY A 96 10.85 11.06 13.86
N GLN A 97 11.01 11.83 12.77
CA GLN A 97 10.12 12.92 12.40
C GLN A 97 8.91 12.37 11.65
N ARG A 98 7.71 12.88 11.91
CA ARG A 98 6.54 12.52 11.10
C ARG A 98 6.69 13.05 9.68
N ARG A 99 6.23 12.29 8.69
CA ARG A 99 6.09 12.78 7.31
C ARG A 99 5.16 14.01 7.27
N PRO A 100 5.31 14.92 6.29
CA PRO A 100 4.56 16.18 6.25
C PRO A 100 3.04 16.00 6.23
N THR A 101 2.56 14.92 5.61
CA THR A 101 1.15 14.52 5.61
C THR A 101 1.02 13.16 6.26
N SER A 102 -0.09 12.94 6.96
CA SER A 102 -0.49 11.62 7.49
C SER A 102 -0.82 10.64 6.37
N LEU A 103 -1.36 11.13 5.25
CA LEU A 103 -1.62 10.32 4.07
C LEU A 103 -0.32 9.85 3.43
N LEU A 104 -0.27 8.55 3.13
CA LEU A 104 0.88 7.89 2.52
C LEU A 104 0.59 7.48 1.08
N PHE A 105 1.63 7.52 0.24
CA PHE A 105 1.56 7.06 -1.15
C PHE A 105 2.42 5.82 -1.34
N SER A 106 2.06 5.02 -2.34
CA SER A 106 2.75 3.83 -2.77
C SER A 106 2.85 3.76 -4.28
N ALA A 107 3.95 3.21 -4.77
CA ALA A 107 4.10 2.85 -6.17
C ALA A 107 3.59 1.42 -6.39
N ASP A 108 2.65 1.24 -7.31
CA ASP A 108 2.21 -0.07 -7.81
C ASP A 108 3.04 -0.41 -9.05
N SER A 109 4.31 -0.78 -8.84
CA SER A 109 5.29 -0.99 -9.91
C SER A 109 6.41 -1.93 -9.46
N ALA A 110 7.02 -2.60 -10.45
CA ALA A 110 8.26 -3.35 -10.29
C ALA A 110 9.39 -2.74 -11.14
N ASN A 111 9.19 -1.54 -11.68
CA ASN A 111 10.15 -0.84 -12.53
C ASN A 111 11.02 0.10 -11.68
N PRO A 112 12.30 -0.23 -11.40
CA PRO A 112 13.16 0.60 -10.57
C PRO A 112 13.38 2.01 -11.13
N TYR A 113 13.35 2.16 -12.46
CA TYR A 113 13.54 3.46 -13.13
C TYR A 113 12.41 4.44 -12.80
N GLU A 114 11.16 3.99 -12.82
CA GLU A 114 10.00 4.82 -12.49
C GLU A 114 9.87 5.05 -10.99
N ILE A 115 10.25 4.05 -10.18
CA ILE A 115 10.27 4.19 -8.72
C ILE A 115 11.28 5.26 -8.30
N ALA A 116 12.45 5.32 -8.94
CA ALA A 116 13.45 6.35 -8.66
C ALA A 116 12.93 7.78 -8.87
N GLU A 117 12.00 8.00 -9.81
CA GLU A 117 11.40 9.31 -10.07
C GLU A 117 10.42 9.77 -8.98
N CYS A 118 9.85 8.84 -8.21
CA CYS A 118 8.85 9.14 -7.17
C CYS A 118 9.26 8.70 -5.75
N ARG A 119 10.48 8.17 -5.55
CA ARG A 119 10.94 7.60 -4.28
C ARG A 119 10.76 8.49 -3.04
N ASP A 120 10.93 9.79 -3.20
CA ASP A 120 10.82 10.76 -2.09
C ASP A 120 9.35 11.02 -1.67
N LEU A 121 8.40 10.69 -2.54
CA LEU A 121 6.96 10.87 -2.28
C LEU A 121 6.31 9.62 -1.68
N ILE A 122 6.89 8.44 -1.91
CA ILE A 122 6.29 7.17 -1.53
C ILE A 122 6.80 6.67 -0.16
N ALA A 123 6.00 5.81 0.44
CA ALA A 123 6.26 5.13 1.70
C ALA A 123 6.10 3.60 1.58
N ASN A 124 5.62 3.13 0.44
CA ASN A 124 5.52 1.72 0.11
C ASN A 124 5.70 1.48 -1.39
N VAL A 125 6.12 0.28 -1.78
CA VAL A 125 6.02 -0.26 -3.14
C VAL A 125 5.16 -1.53 -3.08
N THR A 126 4.22 -1.70 -3.99
CA THR A 126 3.45 -2.95 -4.14
C THR A 126 3.86 -3.68 -5.41
N CYS A 127 4.38 -4.89 -5.25
CA CYS A 127 4.66 -5.82 -6.33
C CYS A 127 3.59 -6.92 -6.35
N ASN A 128 3.18 -7.35 -7.54
CA ASN A 128 2.41 -8.58 -7.76
C ASN A 128 2.95 -9.30 -9.01
N PRO A 129 2.63 -10.58 -9.21
CA PRO A 129 3.20 -11.35 -10.33
C PRO A 129 2.99 -10.69 -11.69
N GLY A 130 1.80 -10.15 -11.97
CA GLY A 130 1.53 -9.46 -13.24
C GLY A 130 2.40 -8.20 -13.42
N ILE A 131 2.60 -7.42 -12.37
CA ILE A 131 3.48 -6.23 -12.44
C ILE A 131 4.94 -6.64 -12.66
N VAL A 132 5.42 -7.65 -11.93
CA VAL A 132 6.82 -8.10 -12.02
C VAL A 132 7.10 -8.73 -13.38
N TYR A 133 6.32 -9.74 -13.77
CA TYR A 133 6.62 -10.56 -14.93
C TYR A 133 6.12 -9.91 -16.22
N ASP A 134 4.87 -9.45 -16.26
CA ASP A 134 4.26 -8.99 -17.52
C ASP A 134 4.62 -7.54 -17.82
N LEU A 135 4.55 -6.66 -16.83
CA LEU A 135 4.76 -5.22 -17.05
C LEU A 135 6.23 -4.80 -17.04
N PHE A 136 7.10 -5.56 -16.37
CA PHE A 136 8.52 -5.24 -16.25
C PHE A 136 9.46 -6.27 -16.88
N LEU A 137 9.68 -7.45 -16.26
CA LEU A 137 10.74 -8.39 -16.67
C LEU A 137 10.61 -8.83 -18.12
N ASN A 138 9.40 -9.21 -18.56
CA ASN A 138 9.14 -9.67 -19.93
C ASN A 138 8.81 -8.51 -20.89
N ASN A 139 8.85 -7.26 -20.44
CA ASN A 139 8.60 -6.09 -21.25
C ASN A 139 9.92 -5.40 -21.65
N PRO A 140 10.40 -5.56 -22.90
CA PRO A 140 11.69 -5.01 -23.33
C PRO A 140 11.72 -3.47 -23.35
N GLU A 141 10.57 -2.80 -23.38
CA GLU A 141 10.51 -1.33 -23.29
C GLU A 141 10.73 -0.85 -21.84
N ALA A 142 10.27 -1.64 -20.85
CA ALA A 142 10.41 -1.31 -19.44
C ALA A 142 11.73 -1.81 -18.86
N ASN A 143 12.10 -3.07 -19.12
CA ASN A 143 13.40 -3.64 -18.78
C ASN A 143 14.45 -3.24 -19.84
N VAL A 144 14.82 -1.96 -19.82
CA VAL A 144 15.67 -1.33 -20.84
C VAL A 144 16.98 -2.11 -21.01
N GLY A 145 17.19 -2.64 -22.21
CA GLY A 145 18.40 -3.40 -22.55
C GLY A 145 18.49 -4.78 -21.92
N GLY A 146 17.42 -5.30 -21.29
CA GLY A 146 17.42 -6.59 -20.60
C GLY A 146 18.37 -6.59 -19.40
N GLN A 147 18.47 -5.47 -18.68
CA GLN A 147 19.37 -5.31 -17.55
C GLN A 147 19.04 -6.24 -16.38
N PHE A 148 17.76 -6.58 -16.21
CA PHE A 148 17.28 -7.47 -15.15
C PHE A 148 16.89 -8.83 -15.73
N SER A 149 17.32 -9.91 -15.08
CA SER A 149 17.11 -11.29 -15.52
C SER A 149 16.08 -12.02 -14.67
N ASP A 150 15.92 -11.64 -13.40
CA ASP A 150 15.04 -12.31 -12.45
C ASP A 150 14.44 -11.38 -11.40
N LEU A 151 13.53 -11.91 -10.58
CA LEU A 151 12.86 -11.19 -9.50
C LEU A 151 13.84 -10.67 -8.43
N ASN A 152 14.93 -11.38 -8.15
CA ASN A 152 15.83 -11.04 -7.06
C ASN A 152 16.60 -9.76 -7.40
N GLU A 153 17.09 -9.66 -8.64
CA GLU A 153 17.74 -8.44 -9.15
C GLU A 153 16.78 -7.25 -9.10
N VAL A 154 15.51 -7.46 -9.42
CA VAL A 154 14.47 -6.43 -9.35
C VAL A 154 14.22 -5.98 -7.92
N LEU A 155 14.00 -6.92 -6.98
CA LEU A 155 13.76 -6.58 -5.57
C LEU A 155 14.96 -5.87 -4.93
N GLN A 156 16.18 -6.29 -5.27
CA GLN A 156 17.40 -5.63 -4.82
C GLN A 156 17.43 -4.18 -5.31
N ALA A 157 17.22 -3.95 -6.61
CA ALA A 157 17.23 -2.60 -7.17
C ALA A 157 16.12 -1.71 -6.59
N ILE A 158 14.91 -2.23 -6.40
CA ILE A 158 13.82 -1.50 -5.74
C ILE A 158 14.24 -1.13 -4.31
N GLY A 159 14.77 -2.09 -3.55
CA GLY A 159 15.23 -1.89 -2.19
C GLY A 159 16.29 -0.81 -2.05
N ASP A 160 17.26 -0.80 -2.98
CA ASP A 160 18.34 0.20 -3.01
C ASP A 160 17.81 1.60 -3.35
N GLU A 161 16.81 1.71 -4.24
CA GLU A 161 16.24 3.00 -4.60
C GLU A 161 15.37 3.63 -3.50
N VAL A 162 14.54 2.84 -2.81
CA VAL A 162 13.57 3.41 -1.84
C VAL A 162 14.12 3.53 -0.42
N GLY A 163 15.20 2.81 -0.10
CA GLY A 163 15.84 2.85 1.21
C GLY A 163 14.96 2.37 2.38
N PRO A 164 15.33 2.71 3.63
CA PRO A 164 14.66 2.17 4.83
C PRO A 164 13.27 2.77 5.10
N GLY A 165 13.00 3.97 4.58
CA GLY A 165 11.76 4.70 4.81
C GLY A 165 10.53 4.15 4.10
N CYS A 166 10.70 3.09 3.31
CA CYS A 166 9.69 2.51 2.46
C CYS A 166 9.51 1.01 2.75
N ASP A 167 8.27 0.55 2.84
CA ASP A 167 7.95 -0.87 2.83
C ASP A 167 7.87 -1.39 1.39
N ILE A 168 8.09 -2.70 1.20
CA ILE A 168 7.98 -3.35 -0.10
C ILE A 168 7.09 -4.58 0.08
N SER A 169 5.88 -4.49 -0.46
CA SER A 169 4.90 -5.57 -0.45
C SER A 169 5.16 -6.51 -1.62
N VAL A 170 5.64 -7.73 -1.35
CA VAL A 170 5.93 -8.74 -2.38
C VAL A 170 4.92 -9.87 -2.27
N GLU A 171 4.18 -10.13 -3.34
CA GLU A 171 3.14 -11.16 -3.38
C GLU A 171 3.74 -12.54 -3.63
N LEU A 172 3.27 -13.53 -2.87
CA LEU A 172 3.67 -14.92 -3.02
C LEU A 172 3.41 -15.40 -4.45
N HIS A 173 4.34 -16.18 -5.01
CA HIS A 173 4.20 -16.73 -6.35
C HIS A 173 3.01 -17.69 -6.43
N ASP A 174 2.94 -18.64 -5.49
CA ASP A 174 1.86 -19.64 -5.44
C ASP A 174 1.22 -19.69 -4.04
N PRO A 175 0.11 -18.96 -3.81
CA PRO A 175 -0.62 -19.01 -2.55
C PRO A 175 -1.36 -20.35 -2.34
N TYR A 176 -1.32 -21.26 -3.31
CA TYR A 176 -1.93 -22.60 -3.25
C TYR A 176 -0.92 -23.71 -2.95
N GLU A 177 0.38 -23.39 -2.82
CA GLU A 177 1.40 -24.35 -2.42
C GLU A 177 1.03 -25.00 -1.07
N GLN A 178 1.03 -26.32 -1.05
CA GLN A 178 0.60 -27.11 0.11
C GLN A 178 1.74 -27.36 1.08
N ASP A 179 2.98 -27.39 0.58
CA ASP A 179 4.17 -27.47 1.41
C ASP A 179 4.54 -26.08 1.94
N PHE A 180 4.09 -25.80 3.16
CA PHE A 180 4.35 -24.54 3.82
C PHE A 180 5.85 -24.23 4.00
N ALA A 181 6.74 -25.25 4.01
CA ALA A 181 8.17 -25.01 4.09
C ALA A 181 8.68 -24.25 2.86
N LYS A 182 8.17 -24.54 1.66
CA LYS A 182 8.56 -23.83 0.44
C LYS A 182 8.08 -22.38 0.43
N ILE A 183 6.91 -22.10 1.01
CA ILE A 183 6.44 -20.73 1.20
C ILE A 183 7.39 -19.97 2.13
N LEU A 184 7.88 -20.61 3.20
CA LEU A 184 8.89 -20.00 4.06
C LEU A 184 10.23 -19.82 3.37
N ASP A 185 10.67 -20.77 2.53
CA ASP A 185 11.90 -20.63 1.73
C ASP A 185 11.82 -19.45 0.76
N GLU A 186 10.66 -19.26 0.11
CA GLU A 186 10.38 -18.09 -0.75
C GLU A 186 10.43 -16.78 0.05
N ILE A 187 9.77 -16.72 1.21
CA ILE A 187 9.77 -15.54 2.08
C ILE A 187 11.17 -15.25 2.62
N GLN A 188 11.93 -16.26 3.02
CA GLN A 188 13.30 -16.10 3.51
C GLN A 188 14.20 -15.48 2.43
N MET A 189 14.05 -15.93 1.18
CA MET A 189 14.76 -15.33 0.05
C MET A 189 14.41 -13.84 -0.14
N TYR A 190 13.15 -13.46 0.05
CA TYR A 190 12.76 -12.04 0.05
C TYR A 190 13.33 -11.27 1.26
N GLU A 191 13.35 -11.87 2.44
CA GLU A 191 13.91 -11.25 3.65
C GLU A 191 15.43 -11.09 3.57
N ASP A 192 16.15 -11.98 2.91
CA ASP A 192 17.60 -11.86 2.71
C ASP A 192 17.96 -10.63 1.85
N ILE A 193 17.10 -10.28 0.89
CA ILE A 193 17.28 -9.12 0.00
C ILE A 193 16.76 -7.83 0.68
N LEU A 194 15.58 -7.89 1.27
CA LEU A 194 14.85 -6.69 1.72
C LEU A 194 14.96 -6.44 3.22
N SER A 195 15.47 -7.38 4.01
CA SER A 195 15.30 -7.48 5.47
C SER A 195 13.84 -7.61 5.90
N ARG A 196 13.63 -8.22 7.07
CA ARG A 196 12.34 -8.26 7.77
C ARG A 196 11.69 -6.88 8.01
N TYR A 197 12.49 -5.81 7.98
CA TYR A 197 12.02 -4.45 8.26
C TYR A 197 11.43 -3.73 7.05
N ARG A 198 11.77 -4.13 5.81
CA ARG A 198 11.16 -3.56 4.60
C ARG A 198 10.16 -4.52 3.97
N LEU A 199 10.38 -5.84 4.06
CA LEU A 199 9.46 -6.81 3.49
C LEU A 199 8.09 -6.77 4.18
N VAL A 200 7.04 -6.76 3.37
CA VAL A 200 5.68 -7.10 3.76
C VAL A 200 5.20 -8.22 2.82
N VAL A 201 4.89 -9.38 3.35
CA VAL A 201 4.47 -10.53 2.53
C VAL A 201 3.04 -10.31 2.08
N LYS A 202 2.80 -10.27 0.78
CA LYS A 202 1.47 -10.02 0.24
C LYS A 202 0.78 -11.34 -0.08
N VAL A 203 -0.39 -11.54 0.54
CA VAL A 203 -1.15 -12.79 0.49
C VAL A 203 -2.56 -12.48 -0.03
N PRO A 204 -3.03 -13.13 -1.10
CA PRO A 204 -4.35 -12.86 -1.64
C PRO A 204 -5.48 -13.54 -0.86
N HIS A 205 -6.67 -12.91 -0.90
CA HIS A 205 -7.90 -13.68 -0.81
C HIS A 205 -7.96 -14.69 -1.97
N THR A 206 -8.01 -15.97 -1.63
CA THR A 206 -8.02 -17.08 -2.60
C THR A 206 -9.41 -17.41 -3.13
N GLY A 207 -10.48 -17.01 -2.43
CA GLY A 207 -11.85 -17.34 -2.80
C GLY A 207 -12.08 -18.85 -2.90
N ALA A 208 -12.99 -19.29 -3.78
CA ALA A 208 -13.29 -20.72 -3.97
C ALA A 208 -12.22 -21.49 -4.77
N ILE A 209 -11.05 -20.89 -5.04
CA ILE A 209 -9.99 -21.54 -5.81
C ILE A 209 -9.23 -22.48 -4.86
N SER A 210 -9.44 -23.78 -5.04
CA SER A 210 -8.63 -24.81 -4.40
C SER A 210 -7.34 -25.06 -5.21
N PRO A 211 -6.31 -25.72 -4.61
CA PRO A 211 -5.11 -26.10 -5.35
C PRO A 211 -5.42 -26.91 -6.62
N SER A 212 -6.45 -27.77 -6.60
CA SER A 212 -6.87 -28.53 -7.77
C SER A 212 -7.66 -27.69 -8.79
N ALA A 213 -8.43 -26.69 -8.34
CA ALA A 213 -9.21 -25.81 -9.21
C ALA A 213 -8.37 -24.74 -9.91
N SER A 214 -7.21 -24.36 -9.36
CA SER A 214 -6.29 -23.39 -9.97
C SER A 214 -5.95 -23.74 -11.43
N SER A 215 -5.76 -25.04 -11.72
CA SER A 215 -5.49 -25.55 -13.07
C SER A 215 -6.59 -25.26 -14.09
N GLN A 216 -7.85 -25.12 -13.66
CA GLN A 216 -8.97 -24.77 -14.53
C GLN A 216 -8.84 -23.34 -15.05
N LEU A 217 -8.29 -22.43 -14.24
CA LEU A 217 -8.06 -21.04 -14.63
C LEU A 217 -6.87 -20.90 -15.59
N LEU A 218 -5.92 -21.84 -15.54
CA LEU A 218 -4.70 -21.83 -16.34
C LEU A 218 -4.85 -22.54 -17.69
N THR A 219 -5.95 -23.29 -17.90
CA THR A 219 -6.12 -24.14 -19.08
C THR A 219 -7.51 -23.95 -19.71
N GLY A 220 -7.66 -24.32 -20.99
CA GLY A 220 -8.97 -24.29 -21.66
C GLY A 220 -9.52 -22.87 -21.86
N ASP A 221 -10.77 -22.64 -21.41
CA ASP A 221 -11.47 -21.35 -21.51
C ASP A 221 -11.23 -20.43 -20.29
N GLY A 222 -10.44 -20.89 -19.30
CA GLY A 222 -10.10 -20.12 -18.11
C GLY A 222 -11.28 -19.87 -17.16
N LEU A 223 -12.39 -20.62 -17.28
CA LEU A 223 -13.58 -20.44 -16.45
C LEU A 223 -13.67 -21.45 -15.30
N LEU A 224 -14.22 -21.01 -14.16
CA LEU A 224 -14.57 -21.91 -13.05
C LEU A 224 -15.85 -22.67 -13.38
N ASN A 225 -15.86 -23.97 -13.07
CA ASN A 225 -17.06 -24.78 -13.22
C ASN A 225 -18.20 -24.36 -12.26
N ASN A 226 -17.83 -24.04 -11.02
CA ASN A 226 -18.75 -23.64 -9.95
C ASN A 226 -18.70 -22.12 -9.71
N ARG A 227 -19.63 -21.57 -8.92
CA ARG A 227 -19.64 -20.14 -8.59
C ARG A 227 -18.52 -19.80 -7.61
N TYR A 228 -18.15 -18.53 -7.57
CA TYR A 228 -17.06 -18.02 -6.72
C TYR A 228 -17.24 -18.26 -5.20
N TYR A 229 -18.45 -18.63 -4.76
CA TYR A 229 -18.78 -18.94 -3.37
C TYR A 229 -19.06 -20.43 -3.12
N ASP A 230 -19.01 -21.28 -4.15
CA ASP A 230 -19.33 -22.72 -4.06
C ASP A 230 -18.09 -23.56 -3.67
N GLY A 231 -17.37 -23.12 -2.64
CA GLY A 231 -16.18 -23.79 -2.09
C GLY A 231 -16.41 -24.36 -0.69
N SER A 232 -15.53 -25.26 -0.25
CA SER A 232 -15.48 -25.63 1.17
C SER A 232 -15.01 -24.43 2.01
N PRO A 233 -15.33 -24.37 3.32
CA PRO A 233 -14.75 -23.36 4.19
C PRO A 233 -13.22 -23.33 4.16
N GLU A 234 -12.57 -24.49 3.97
CA GLU A 234 -11.12 -24.59 3.85
C GLU A 234 -10.60 -23.83 2.61
N ASP A 235 -11.26 -24.00 1.46
CA ASP A 235 -10.87 -23.32 0.23
C ASP A 235 -11.12 -21.81 0.32
N LEU A 236 -12.33 -21.43 0.76
CA LEU A 236 -12.76 -20.04 0.89
C LEU A 236 -11.91 -19.23 1.89
N LEU A 237 -11.37 -19.90 2.92
CA LEU A 237 -10.54 -19.28 3.96
C LEU A 237 -9.05 -19.59 3.81
N ARG A 238 -8.60 -20.25 2.74
CA ARG A 238 -7.19 -20.64 2.57
C ARG A 238 -6.23 -19.45 2.70
N GLY A 239 -6.49 -18.37 1.98
CA GLY A 239 -5.71 -17.14 2.09
C GLY A 239 -5.67 -16.57 3.52
N HIS A 240 -6.78 -16.65 4.28
CA HIS A 240 -6.81 -16.23 5.68
C HIS A 240 -5.95 -17.14 6.56
N SER A 241 -6.07 -18.45 6.40
CA SER A 241 -5.29 -19.43 7.16
C SER A 241 -3.79 -19.27 6.91
N LEU A 242 -3.39 -19.05 5.64
CA LEU A 242 -2.01 -18.79 5.26
C LEU A 242 -1.49 -17.49 5.90
N ALA A 243 -2.22 -16.39 5.72
CA ALA A 243 -1.84 -15.10 6.28
C ALA A 243 -1.80 -15.11 7.81
N HIS A 244 -2.71 -15.82 8.47
CA HIS A 244 -2.70 -16.00 9.92
C HIS A 244 -1.44 -16.75 10.38
N LYS A 245 -1.10 -17.85 9.72
CA LYS A 245 0.09 -18.65 10.04
C LYS A 245 1.37 -17.84 9.87
N LEU A 246 1.46 -17.01 8.83
CA LEU A 246 2.59 -16.09 8.64
C LEU A 246 2.65 -15.00 9.71
N HIS A 247 1.50 -14.46 10.15
CA HIS A 247 1.44 -13.53 11.27
C HIS A 247 1.93 -14.16 12.58
N GLU A 248 1.53 -15.40 12.88
CA GLU A 248 2.00 -16.12 14.08
C GLU A 248 3.51 -16.33 14.11
N LEU A 249 4.14 -16.40 12.93
CA LEU A 249 5.60 -16.48 12.77
C LEU A 249 6.30 -15.11 12.80
N GLY A 250 5.54 -14.02 12.93
CA GLY A 250 6.07 -12.66 13.07
C GLY A 250 6.23 -11.89 11.76
N HIS A 251 5.79 -12.43 10.62
CA HIS A 251 5.82 -11.71 9.35
C HIS A 251 4.72 -10.65 9.30
N ARG A 252 5.03 -9.51 8.68
CA ARG A 252 4.02 -8.48 8.35
C ARG A 252 3.33 -8.88 7.05
N VAL A 253 1.99 -8.92 7.07
CA VAL A 253 1.19 -9.36 5.92
C VAL A 253 0.41 -8.21 5.29
N ASN A 254 0.46 -8.12 3.96
CA ASN A 254 -0.44 -7.34 3.13
C ASN A 254 -1.52 -8.27 2.56
N PHE A 255 -2.73 -8.20 3.10
CA PHE A 255 -3.81 -9.07 2.66
C PHE A 255 -4.58 -8.44 1.49
N THR A 256 -4.41 -9.01 0.30
CA THR A 256 -4.80 -8.43 -0.99
C THR A 256 -6.02 -9.11 -1.64
N LEU A 257 -6.41 -8.64 -2.83
CA LEU A 257 -7.59 -9.10 -3.60
C LEU A 257 -8.92 -8.97 -2.85
N MET A 258 -9.07 -7.85 -2.13
CA MET A 258 -10.29 -7.46 -1.43
C MET A 258 -11.11 -6.51 -2.30
N PHE A 259 -12.34 -6.89 -2.60
CA PHE A 259 -13.26 -6.14 -3.45
C PHE A 259 -14.53 -5.74 -2.69
N GLU A 260 -14.99 -6.55 -1.74
CA GLU A 260 -16.28 -6.37 -1.08
C GLU A 260 -16.16 -5.88 0.37
N PRO A 261 -17.01 -4.94 0.82
CA PRO A 261 -16.97 -4.37 2.18
C PRO A 261 -16.95 -5.39 3.32
N TYR A 262 -17.65 -6.53 3.15
CA TYR A 262 -17.74 -7.56 4.18
C TYR A 262 -16.44 -8.36 4.37
N GLN A 263 -15.49 -8.29 3.43
CA GLN A 263 -14.21 -8.98 3.55
C GLN A 263 -13.34 -8.34 4.64
N THR A 264 -13.45 -7.03 4.86
CA THR A 264 -12.61 -6.32 5.82
C THR A 264 -12.69 -6.82 7.26
N PRO A 265 -13.87 -6.95 7.90
CA PRO A 265 -13.91 -7.45 9.26
C PRO A 265 -13.39 -8.90 9.40
N LEU A 266 -13.50 -9.71 8.34
CA LEU A 266 -12.90 -11.05 8.28
C LEU A 266 -11.38 -10.99 8.21
N ALA A 267 -10.86 -10.16 7.29
CA ALA A 267 -9.42 -9.90 7.13
C ALA A 267 -8.78 -9.33 8.40
N LEU A 268 -9.47 -8.48 9.18
CA LEU A 268 -8.89 -7.93 10.40
C LEU A 268 -8.69 -9.00 11.50
N GLN A 269 -9.38 -10.14 11.45
CA GLN A 269 -9.18 -11.23 12.43
C GLN A 269 -7.77 -11.81 12.38
N ILE A 270 -7.13 -11.79 11.21
CA ILE A 270 -5.77 -12.31 11.00
C ILE A 270 -4.66 -11.30 11.32
N ARG A 271 -5.04 -10.11 11.84
CA ARG A 271 -4.12 -9.05 12.31
C ARG A 271 -3.11 -8.58 11.23
N PRO A 272 -3.58 -8.28 10.00
CA PRO A 272 -2.68 -7.95 8.89
C PRO A 272 -2.03 -6.58 9.10
N TYR A 273 -0.86 -6.37 8.52
CA TYR A 273 -0.22 -5.06 8.49
C TYR A 273 -0.92 -4.13 7.47
N PHE A 274 -1.27 -4.67 6.30
CA PHE A 274 -2.11 -3.99 5.32
C PHE A 274 -3.34 -4.83 4.94
N ILE A 275 -4.46 -4.16 4.73
CA ILE A 275 -5.63 -4.67 4.00
C ILE A 275 -5.82 -3.84 2.73
N ASN A 276 -6.45 -4.40 1.70
CA ASN A 276 -6.59 -3.69 0.42
C ASN A 276 -8.06 -3.35 0.11
N ALA A 277 -8.26 -2.40 -0.81
CA ALA A 277 -9.55 -2.17 -1.45
C ALA A 277 -9.35 -1.89 -2.95
N PHE A 278 -9.77 -2.85 -3.79
CA PHE A 278 -9.65 -2.77 -5.24
C PHE A 278 -10.86 -2.04 -5.85
N ILE A 279 -10.64 -0.83 -6.38
CA ILE A 279 -11.74 0.07 -6.77
C ILE A 279 -12.18 -0.13 -8.22
N ARG A 280 -11.27 0.02 -9.18
CA ARG A 280 -11.62 0.14 -10.62
C ARG A 280 -12.43 -1.04 -11.14
N ASN A 281 -11.96 -2.27 -10.96
CA ASN A 281 -12.61 -3.44 -11.54
C ASN A 281 -14.03 -3.64 -10.98
N ARG A 282 -14.22 -3.42 -9.68
CA ARG A 282 -15.54 -3.51 -9.04
C ARG A 282 -16.49 -2.43 -9.54
N LEU A 283 -16.02 -1.19 -9.66
CA LEU A 283 -16.82 -0.09 -10.19
C LEU A 283 -17.20 -0.34 -11.67
N SER A 284 -16.25 -0.75 -12.51
CA SER A 284 -16.48 -1.07 -13.91
C SER A 284 -17.51 -2.19 -14.08
N ALA A 285 -17.40 -3.27 -13.29
CA ALA A 285 -18.37 -4.35 -13.32
C ALA A 285 -19.77 -3.87 -12.93
N THR A 286 -19.86 -3.10 -11.85
CA THR A 286 -21.14 -2.54 -11.37
C THR A 286 -21.80 -1.65 -12.42
N ARG A 287 -21.03 -0.81 -13.12
CA ARG A 287 -21.51 0.02 -14.23
C ARG A 287 -22.00 -0.81 -15.41
N ARG A 288 -21.25 -1.86 -15.80
CA ARG A 288 -21.65 -2.75 -16.90
C ARG A 288 -22.97 -3.47 -16.59
N ILE A 289 -23.09 -4.03 -15.39
CA ILE A 289 -24.29 -4.72 -14.94
C ILE A 289 -25.48 -3.75 -14.88
N SER A 290 -25.28 -2.57 -14.27
CA SER A 290 -26.33 -1.55 -14.19
C SER A 290 -26.80 -1.09 -15.56
N GLY A 291 -25.89 -0.93 -16.53
CA GLY A 291 -26.24 -0.55 -17.90
C GLY A 291 -27.09 -1.60 -18.62
N LEU A 292 -26.76 -2.89 -18.46
CA LEU A 292 -27.57 -3.99 -19.03
C LEU A 292 -28.95 -4.08 -18.38
N LEU A 293 -29.03 -3.90 -17.06
CA LEU A 293 -30.30 -3.86 -16.33
C LEU A 293 -31.18 -2.69 -16.80
N ALA A 294 -30.61 -1.49 -16.90
CA ALA A 294 -31.34 -0.31 -17.36
C ALA A 294 -31.84 -0.45 -18.81
N ALA A 295 -31.05 -1.07 -19.69
CA ALA A 295 -31.45 -1.35 -21.06
C ALA A 295 -32.62 -2.34 -21.12
N PHE A 296 -32.58 -3.42 -20.33
CA PHE A 296 -33.70 -4.34 -20.19
C PHE A 296 -34.96 -3.64 -19.65
N GLU A 297 -34.83 -2.81 -18.61
CA GLU A 297 -35.95 -2.06 -18.05
C GLU A 297 -36.58 -1.07 -19.04
N ALA A 298 -35.80 -0.55 -19.98
CA ALA A 298 -36.28 0.37 -21.00
C ALA A 298 -36.93 -0.32 -22.21
N THR A 299 -36.56 -1.57 -22.54
CA THR A 299 -36.98 -2.24 -23.78
C THR A 299 -37.78 -3.52 -23.57
N GLU A 300 -37.72 -4.11 -22.37
CA GLU A 300 -38.20 -5.46 -22.04
C GLU A 300 -37.56 -6.58 -22.90
N ASP A 301 -36.44 -6.29 -23.59
CA ASP A 301 -35.78 -7.26 -24.47
C ASP A 301 -34.90 -8.23 -23.67
N SER A 302 -35.34 -9.49 -23.61
CA SER A 302 -34.60 -10.60 -22.97
C SER A 302 -33.15 -10.79 -23.46
N TRP A 303 -32.79 -10.25 -24.63
CA TRP A 303 -31.40 -10.22 -25.11
C TRP A 303 -30.44 -9.62 -24.07
N PHE A 304 -30.79 -8.49 -23.44
CA PHE A 304 -29.95 -7.84 -22.44
C PHE A 304 -29.68 -8.72 -21.21
N ILE A 305 -30.63 -9.58 -20.85
CA ILE A 305 -30.46 -10.52 -19.73
C ILE A 305 -29.58 -11.71 -20.12
N ARG A 306 -29.63 -12.16 -21.38
CA ARG A 306 -28.69 -13.17 -21.90
C ARG A 306 -27.27 -12.63 -21.95
N GLU A 307 -27.08 -11.40 -22.41
CA GLU A 307 -25.77 -10.72 -22.38
C GLU A 307 -25.26 -10.51 -20.95
N LEU A 308 -26.15 -10.17 -20.02
CA LEU A 308 -25.84 -10.09 -18.59
C LEU A 308 -25.37 -11.45 -18.06
N ARG A 309 -26.09 -12.54 -18.37
CA ARG A 309 -25.67 -13.90 -17.97
C ARG A 309 -24.28 -14.24 -18.49
N GLN A 310 -24.03 -13.99 -19.78
CA GLN A 310 -22.70 -14.21 -20.39
C GLN A 310 -21.62 -13.37 -19.71
N TYR A 311 -21.89 -12.11 -19.42
CA TYR A 311 -20.96 -11.24 -18.72
C TYR A 311 -20.65 -11.75 -17.30
N LEU A 312 -21.67 -12.20 -16.55
CA LEU A 312 -21.50 -12.73 -15.20
C LEU A 312 -20.68 -14.03 -15.19
N ILE A 313 -20.85 -14.90 -16.18
CA ILE A 313 -20.02 -16.11 -16.35
C ILE A 313 -18.58 -15.74 -16.70
N ALA A 314 -18.38 -14.86 -17.68
CA ALA A 314 -17.06 -14.42 -18.14
C ALA A 314 -16.24 -13.70 -17.06
N ASN A 315 -16.89 -13.21 -15.99
CA ASN A 315 -16.25 -12.51 -14.87
C ASN A 315 -16.43 -13.26 -13.54
N HIS A 316 -16.69 -14.58 -13.60
CA HIS A 316 -16.74 -15.50 -12.45
C HIS A 316 -17.79 -15.19 -11.37
N TYR A 317 -18.77 -14.32 -11.64
CA TYR A 317 -19.94 -14.16 -10.76
C TYR A 317 -20.83 -15.41 -10.78
N LEU A 318 -20.89 -16.06 -11.94
CA LEU A 318 -21.56 -17.33 -12.17
C LEU A 318 -20.52 -18.38 -12.60
N GLY A 319 -20.84 -19.65 -12.38
CA GLY A 319 -20.02 -20.76 -12.85
C GLY A 319 -20.30 -21.06 -14.32
N LYS A 320 -19.39 -21.76 -15.00
CA LYS A 320 -19.58 -22.25 -16.37
C LYS A 320 -20.85 -23.11 -16.51
N GLY A 321 -21.21 -23.86 -15.46
CA GLY A 321 -22.44 -24.65 -15.41
C GLY A 321 -23.74 -23.82 -15.46
N ASP A 322 -23.66 -22.51 -15.20
CA ASP A 322 -24.81 -21.59 -15.23
C ASP A 322 -25.10 -21.05 -16.64
N ALA A 323 -24.52 -21.62 -17.70
CA ALA A 323 -24.74 -21.21 -19.08
C ALA A 323 -26.23 -21.18 -19.47
N GLU A 324 -27.05 -22.04 -18.87
CA GLU A 324 -28.51 -22.11 -19.05
C GLU A 324 -29.31 -21.70 -17.80
N LEU A 325 -28.69 -20.97 -16.87
CA LEU A 325 -29.39 -20.45 -15.68
C LEU A 325 -30.59 -19.60 -16.10
N ASP A 326 -31.74 -19.82 -15.45
CA ASP A 326 -32.96 -19.08 -15.74
C ASP A 326 -32.73 -17.55 -15.78
N LEU A 327 -33.34 -16.89 -16.78
CA LEU A 327 -33.11 -15.46 -17.01
C LEU A 327 -33.72 -14.59 -15.90
N LEU A 328 -34.84 -15.01 -15.29
CA LEU A 328 -35.40 -14.29 -14.16
C LEU A 328 -34.50 -14.41 -12.94
N GLU A 329 -33.90 -15.59 -12.70
CA GLU A 329 -32.90 -15.76 -11.65
C GLU A 329 -31.63 -14.91 -11.90
N THR A 330 -31.14 -14.87 -13.14
CA THR A 330 -30.01 -14.01 -13.55
C THR A 330 -30.30 -12.54 -13.26
N LEU A 331 -31.49 -12.07 -13.68
CA LEU A 331 -31.97 -10.71 -13.44
C LEU A 331 -32.06 -10.41 -11.94
N SER A 332 -32.62 -11.33 -11.16
CA SER A 332 -32.79 -11.21 -9.72
C SER A 332 -31.45 -11.08 -8.99
N GLN A 333 -30.46 -11.90 -9.34
CA GLN A 333 -29.11 -11.83 -8.76
C GLN A 333 -28.41 -10.52 -9.09
N ALA A 334 -28.45 -10.08 -10.35
CA ALA A 334 -27.82 -8.82 -10.75
C ALA A 334 -28.45 -7.61 -10.07
N LYS A 335 -29.79 -7.58 -9.93
CA LYS A 335 -30.49 -6.53 -9.19
C LYS A 335 -30.07 -6.47 -7.72
N ARG A 336 -29.96 -7.62 -7.04
CA ARG A 336 -29.47 -7.68 -5.64
C ARG A 336 -28.06 -7.14 -5.51
N MET A 337 -27.16 -7.52 -6.41
CA MET A 337 -25.78 -7.06 -6.40
C MET A 337 -25.69 -5.55 -6.58
N VAL A 338 -26.36 -4.98 -7.59
CA VAL A 338 -26.33 -3.52 -7.83
C VAL A 338 -26.95 -2.75 -6.65
N ALA A 339 -28.08 -3.22 -6.11
CA ALA A 339 -28.72 -2.59 -4.97
C ALA A 339 -27.79 -2.54 -3.75
N TYR A 340 -27.07 -3.63 -3.47
CA TYR A 340 -26.06 -3.65 -2.41
C TYR A 340 -24.92 -2.64 -2.65
N ARG A 341 -24.36 -2.61 -3.87
CA ARG A 341 -23.21 -1.75 -4.20
C ARG A 341 -23.54 -0.26 -4.29
N HIS A 342 -24.80 0.10 -4.49
CA HIS A 342 -25.27 1.49 -4.54
C HIS A 342 -25.92 1.97 -3.23
N ASN A 343 -25.83 1.19 -2.15
CA ASN A 343 -26.52 1.50 -0.90
C ASN A 343 -26.10 2.86 -0.29
N GLU A 344 -24.81 3.21 -0.38
CA GLU A 344 -24.29 4.49 0.11
C GLU A 344 -24.08 5.50 -1.01
N SER A 345 -23.40 5.09 -2.09
CA SER A 345 -23.04 5.93 -3.23
C SER A 345 -22.79 5.05 -4.47
N SER A 346 -22.84 5.65 -5.65
CA SER A 346 -22.49 4.98 -6.93
C SER A 346 -21.05 5.23 -7.37
N ASP A 347 -20.24 5.85 -6.50
CA ASP A 347 -18.83 6.18 -6.75
C ASP A 347 -17.87 4.97 -6.72
N GLY A 348 -18.31 3.83 -6.18
CA GLY A 348 -17.51 2.61 -6.05
C GLY A 348 -16.52 2.63 -4.87
N LEU A 349 -16.60 3.61 -3.98
CA LEU A 349 -15.71 3.74 -2.82
C LEU A 349 -16.32 3.17 -1.52
N ASP A 350 -17.47 2.51 -1.58
CA ASP A 350 -18.15 1.87 -0.45
C ASP A 350 -17.24 0.86 0.29
N SER A 351 -16.46 0.05 -0.45
CA SER A 351 -15.48 -0.87 0.15
C SER A 351 -14.35 -0.14 0.88
N ALA A 352 -13.85 0.97 0.34
CA ALA A 352 -12.83 1.79 0.99
C ALA A 352 -13.40 2.46 2.25
N ARG A 353 -14.57 3.10 2.17
CA ARG A 353 -15.25 3.71 3.32
C ARG A 353 -15.50 2.70 4.44
N ALA A 354 -16.07 1.54 4.10
CA ALA A 354 -16.29 0.47 5.07
C ALA A 354 -14.98 0.00 5.72
N SER A 355 -13.90 -0.12 4.94
CA SER A 355 -12.60 -0.51 5.47
C SER A 355 -12.03 0.49 6.46
N VAL A 356 -12.11 1.78 6.17
CA VAL A 356 -11.67 2.84 7.09
C VAL A 356 -12.50 2.84 8.38
N ARG A 357 -13.83 2.65 8.28
CA ARG A 357 -14.71 2.50 9.46
C ARG A 357 -14.31 1.30 10.33
N TRP A 358 -14.01 0.16 9.72
CA TRP A 358 -13.55 -1.02 10.45
C TRP A 358 -12.17 -0.85 11.08
N LEU A 359 -11.24 -0.16 10.42
CA LEU A 359 -9.94 0.17 11.00
C LEU A 359 -10.09 1.07 12.23
N ARG A 360 -10.96 2.09 12.18
CA ARG A 360 -11.29 2.91 13.36
C ARG A 360 -11.81 2.08 14.53
N ALA A 361 -12.65 1.09 14.25
CA ALA A 361 -13.24 0.23 15.28
C ALA A 361 -12.32 -0.92 15.74
N SER A 362 -11.15 -1.10 15.12
CA SER A 362 -10.25 -2.23 15.38
C SER A 362 -9.25 -1.95 16.51
N ASN A 363 -8.82 -3.02 17.18
CA ASN A 363 -7.73 -2.97 18.17
C ASN A 363 -6.34 -3.21 17.53
N LEU A 364 -6.18 -2.75 16.29
CA LEU A 364 -4.96 -2.93 15.50
C LEU A 364 -4.40 -1.56 15.16
N PRO A 365 -3.54 -0.96 16.01
CA PRO A 365 -3.11 0.43 15.83
C PRO A 365 -2.27 0.64 14.56
N ASP A 366 -1.51 -0.38 14.14
CA ASP A 366 -0.56 -0.27 13.05
C ASP A 366 -1.11 -0.75 11.68
N SER A 367 -2.30 -1.36 11.65
CA SER A 367 -2.92 -1.83 10.40
C SER A 367 -3.41 -0.65 9.56
N ARG A 368 -3.08 -0.65 8.26
CA ARG A 368 -3.53 0.39 7.30
C ARG A 368 -4.32 -0.22 6.14
N LEU A 369 -5.19 0.60 5.55
CA LEU A 369 -5.85 0.31 4.28
C LEU A 369 -5.00 0.79 3.11
N ILE A 370 -4.69 -0.09 2.18
CA ILE A 370 -4.20 0.28 0.85
C ILE A 370 -5.40 0.41 -0.09
N VAL A 371 -5.69 1.63 -0.53
CA VAL A 371 -6.63 1.87 -1.63
C VAL A 371 -5.86 1.69 -2.94
N CYS A 372 -6.29 0.73 -3.75
CA CYS A 372 -5.56 0.29 -4.94
C CYS A 372 -6.47 0.17 -6.18
N SER A 373 -5.85 -0.15 -7.32
CA SER A 373 -6.54 -0.26 -8.61
C SER A 373 -7.27 1.04 -8.95
N LEU A 374 -6.51 2.15 -8.96
CA LEU A 374 -7.01 3.47 -9.39
C LEU A 374 -6.53 3.75 -10.81
N ASP A 375 -7.42 4.35 -11.61
CA ASP A 375 -7.18 4.66 -13.02
C ASP A 375 -8.21 5.71 -13.48
N GLY A 376 -8.00 6.28 -14.66
CA GLY A 376 -8.87 7.29 -15.26
C GLY A 376 -8.94 8.58 -14.43
N ASP A 377 -9.67 9.58 -14.93
CA ASP A 377 -9.56 10.96 -14.46
C ASP A 377 -10.39 11.31 -13.23
N THR A 378 -11.10 10.34 -12.66
CA THR A 378 -12.04 10.57 -11.56
C THR A 378 -11.64 9.91 -10.26
N LEU A 379 -11.05 8.71 -10.31
CA LEU A 379 -10.88 7.89 -9.10
C LEU A 379 -10.00 8.53 -8.04
N PHE A 380 -8.83 9.06 -8.40
CA PHE A 380 -7.95 9.70 -7.41
C PHE A 380 -8.59 10.95 -6.77
N PRO A 381 -9.18 11.92 -7.50
CA PRO A 381 -9.93 13.03 -6.90
C PRO A 381 -11.08 12.57 -6.00
N MET A 382 -11.77 11.49 -6.36
CA MET A 382 -12.86 10.93 -5.55
C MET A 382 -12.33 10.35 -4.24
N VAL A 383 -11.20 9.62 -4.27
CA VAL A 383 -10.55 9.13 -3.04
C VAL A 383 -10.04 10.30 -2.18
N MET A 384 -9.44 11.33 -2.78
CA MET A 384 -9.03 12.53 -2.03
C MET A 384 -10.23 13.20 -1.37
N SER A 385 -11.35 13.31 -2.08
CA SER A 385 -12.60 13.89 -1.54
C SER A 385 -13.13 13.07 -0.37
N MET A 386 -13.13 11.73 -0.50
CA MET A 386 -13.50 10.81 0.58
C MET A 386 -12.65 11.04 1.83
N LEU A 387 -11.32 11.11 1.68
CA LEU A 387 -10.39 11.21 2.81
C LEU A 387 -10.42 12.55 3.55
N VAL A 388 -11.10 13.56 3.02
CA VAL A 388 -11.32 14.85 3.69
C VAL A 388 -12.73 15.00 4.25
N GLU A 389 -13.60 14.01 4.07
CA GLU A 389 -14.89 13.96 4.74
C GLU A 389 -14.69 13.99 6.27
N PRO A 390 -15.56 14.66 7.05
CA PRO A 390 -15.44 14.72 8.51
C PRO A 390 -15.35 13.34 9.18
N GLU A 391 -15.92 12.32 8.55
CA GLU A 391 -15.84 10.94 9.03
C GLU A 391 -14.44 10.34 8.90
N PHE A 392 -13.56 10.82 8.03
CA PHE A 392 -12.28 10.13 7.70
C PHE A 392 -11.02 10.98 7.85
N ILE A 393 -11.15 12.30 8.05
CA ILE A 393 -10.02 13.24 8.10
C ILE A 393 -8.97 12.89 9.17
N ASP A 394 -9.39 12.32 10.30
CA ASP A 394 -8.53 11.90 11.42
C ASP A 394 -7.94 10.48 11.26
N LEU A 395 -8.25 9.79 10.15
CA LEU A 395 -7.80 8.43 9.85
C LEU A 395 -6.88 8.36 8.63
N GLN A 396 -6.41 9.49 8.12
CA GLN A 396 -5.54 9.52 6.94
C GLN A 396 -4.21 8.77 7.17
N ASP A 397 -3.72 8.69 8.42
CA ASP A 397 -2.55 7.91 8.82
C ASP A 397 -2.80 6.39 8.82
N ARG A 398 -4.07 5.98 8.69
CA ARG A 398 -4.52 4.61 8.53
C ARG A 398 -4.78 4.25 7.07
N VAL A 399 -4.50 5.16 6.12
CA VAL A 399 -4.72 4.96 4.69
C VAL A 399 -3.45 5.20 3.90
N LEU A 400 -3.24 4.34 2.91
CA LEU A 400 -2.18 4.43 1.93
C LEU A 400 -2.81 4.30 0.53
N LEU A 401 -2.42 5.15 -0.42
CA LEU A 401 -2.87 5.03 -1.81
C LEU A 401 -1.76 4.41 -2.66
N THR A 402 -2.07 3.32 -3.36
CA THR A 402 -1.14 2.73 -4.32
C THR A 402 -1.66 2.89 -5.75
N THR A 403 -0.81 3.42 -6.62
CA THR A 403 -1.08 3.56 -8.06
C THR A 403 0.19 3.38 -8.86
N ASP A 404 0.05 3.16 -10.16
CA ASP A 404 1.15 3.33 -11.11
C ASP A 404 1.87 4.69 -10.89
N PRO A 405 3.21 4.75 -10.92
CA PRO A 405 3.96 5.99 -10.72
C PRO A 405 3.57 7.14 -11.68
N ARG A 406 3.30 6.84 -12.96
CA ARG A 406 2.88 7.88 -13.93
C ARG A 406 1.49 8.38 -13.62
N TYR A 407 0.58 7.49 -13.23
CA TYR A 407 -0.75 7.86 -12.77
C TYR A 407 -0.70 8.74 -11.51
N LEU A 408 0.21 8.46 -10.57
CA LEU A 408 0.42 9.33 -9.39
C LEU A 408 0.94 10.71 -9.81
N ALA A 409 2.00 10.74 -10.61
CA ALA A 409 2.70 11.97 -10.99
C ALA A 409 1.83 12.96 -11.76
N ARG A 410 0.87 12.47 -12.57
CA ARG A 410 0.00 13.37 -13.36
C ARG A 410 -0.83 14.33 -12.51
N TRP A 411 -1.10 13.98 -11.24
CA TRP A 411 -1.86 14.81 -10.31
C TRP A 411 -1.07 16.02 -9.77
N ALA A 412 0.23 16.09 -10.03
CA ALA A 412 1.02 17.30 -9.82
C ALA A 412 0.80 18.37 -10.93
N SER A 413 0.05 18.05 -11.98
CA SER A 413 -0.18 18.93 -13.13
C SER A 413 -1.63 19.37 -13.28
N SER A 414 -1.85 20.53 -13.89
CA SER A 414 -3.16 20.98 -14.37
C SER A 414 -3.00 21.98 -15.53
N PRO A 415 -4.05 22.23 -16.33
CA PRO A 415 -4.00 23.25 -17.38
C PRO A 415 -3.60 24.65 -16.86
N HIS A 416 -3.97 24.96 -15.61
CA HIS A 416 -3.61 26.24 -14.97
C HIS A 416 -2.13 26.30 -14.60
N VAL A 417 -1.52 25.19 -14.15
CA VAL A 417 -0.07 25.14 -13.91
C VAL A 417 0.69 25.51 -15.19
N ILE A 418 0.33 24.89 -16.32
CA ILE A 418 0.97 25.17 -17.62
C ILE A 418 0.73 26.62 -18.07
N SER A 419 -0.51 27.10 -17.96
CA SER A 419 -0.86 28.47 -18.38
C SER A 419 -0.11 29.53 -17.58
N TYR A 420 0.03 29.36 -16.26
CA TYR A 420 0.80 30.28 -15.42
C TYR A 420 2.30 30.19 -15.67
N GLN A 421 2.86 28.99 -15.82
CA GLN A 421 4.27 28.82 -16.18
C GLN A 421 4.59 29.49 -17.52
N GLN A 422 3.75 29.31 -18.54
CA GLN A 422 3.91 29.99 -19.83
C GLN A 422 3.93 31.51 -19.67
N ARG A 423 3.01 32.06 -18.86
CA ARG A 423 2.95 33.51 -18.58
C ARG A 423 4.22 33.99 -17.87
N PHE A 424 4.71 33.26 -16.88
CA PHE A 424 5.92 33.61 -16.14
C PHE A 424 7.18 33.56 -17.00
N LEU A 425 7.33 32.52 -17.82
CA LEU A 425 8.44 32.40 -18.77
C LEU A 425 8.46 33.57 -19.76
N LYS A 426 7.30 33.95 -20.32
CA LYS A 426 7.19 35.15 -21.18
C LYS A 426 7.54 36.45 -20.45
N ALA A 427 7.14 36.60 -19.20
CA ALA A 427 7.46 37.77 -18.40
C ALA A 427 8.98 37.88 -18.12
N CYS A 428 9.63 36.75 -17.84
CA CYS A 428 11.09 36.67 -17.66
C CYS A 428 11.85 36.96 -18.96
N GLU A 429 11.40 36.42 -20.10
CA GLU A 429 11.99 36.72 -21.41
C GLU A 429 11.91 38.22 -21.72
N GLY A 430 10.76 38.85 -21.44
CA GLY A 430 10.56 40.29 -21.60
C GLY A 430 11.44 41.16 -20.69
N SER A 431 11.80 40.68 -19.49
CA SER A 431 12.61 41.43 -18.52
C SER A 431 14.12 41.28 -18.68
N VAL A 432 14.60 40.25 -19.38
CA VAL A 432 16.03 40.03 -19.67
C VAL A 432 16.58 40.95 -20.79
N SER A 433 15.73 41.78 -21.42
CA SER A 433 16.12 42.68 -22.52
C SER A 433 16.58 44.11 -22.12
N ARG A 434 16.91 44.38 -20.85
CA ARG A 434 17.41 45.72 -20.43
C ARG A 434 18.51 45.67 -19.37
N VAL A 435 19.65 45.07 -19.70
CA VAL A 435 20.93 45.62 -19.24
C VAL A 435 21.53 46.34 -20.45
N PRO A 436 21.59 47.68 -20.47
CA PRO A 436 22.38 48.36 -21.48
C PRO A 436 23.81 47.86 -21.33
N SER A 437 24.39 47.32 -22.40
CA SER A 437 25.83 47.11 -22.46
C SER A 437 26.49 48.48 -22.29
N SER A 438 26.93 48.81 -21.08
CA SER A 438 27.83 49.93 -20.89
C SER A 438 29.18 49.54 -21.48
N ALA A 439 29.42 49.94 -22.72
CA ALA A 439 30.77 49.98 -23.28
C ALA A 439 30.89 51.16 -24.26
N SER A 440 31.88 52.01 -23.94
CA SER A 440 32.54 53.06 -24.74
C SER A 440 31.71 54.20 -25.32
#